data_AF-A0A2V8GNB7-F1
#
_entry.id   AF-A0A2V8GNB7-F1
#
_cell.length_a   1.000
_cell.length_b   1.000
_cell.length_c   1.000
_cell.angle_alpha   90.00
_cell.angle_beta   90.00
_cell.angle_gamma   90.00
#
_symmetry.space_group_name_H-M   'P 1'
#
loop_
_entity.id
_entity.type
_entity.pdbx_description
1 polymer ?
#
loop_
_entity_poly.entity_id
_entity_poly.type
_entity_poly.pdbx_seq_one_letter_code
_entity_poly.pdbx_strand_id
1 'polypeptide(L)'
;MCSIRRTPPWLIHAGSPDTSFSEGSGVLFSLILSLVVAVILIQVAVFSTTIYLHRTATHRALTLHPAVAWAFRCALWITTGLATKEWVAVHRKHHAFTDEEGDPHSPQLMGFWSVQLGNVFHYVKEAKNPDVIERYARDIKEDWWDRTFFNHGLYGLVGGTIALCFVIGLGWGLLAAGIHAVMYVFVLSSSINGLCHAVGYKNFDNTATNLRFLALLTGGEGLHNNHHGYPRSPKFSWRTSEIDPAWPIIKLLIALKLAKPYKTIEEVAA
;
A
#
# COMPACT_ATOMS: atom_id res chain seq x y z
N MET A 1 66.20 -40.07 25.79
CA MET A 1 65.15 -41.12 25.83
C MET A 1 63.80 -40.46 25.62
N CYS A 2 63.17 -40.72 24.48
CA CYS A 2 61.94 -40.08 24.03
C CYS A 2 60.73 -40.84 24.61
N SER A 3 59.88 -40.19 25.41
CA SER A 3 58.67 -40.78 25.97
C SER A 3 57.47 -40.46 25.07
N ILE A 4 57.06 -41.44 24.26
CA ILE A 4 55.83 -41.39 23.47
C ILE A 4 54.67 -41.71 24.42
N ARG A 5 53.91 -40.69 24.84
CA ARG A 5 52.61 -40.91 25.51
C ARG A 5 51.59 -41.32 24.45
N ARG A 6 51.21 -42.60 24.45
CA ARG A 6 50.05 -43.10 23.68
C ARG A 6 48.77 -42.66 24.40
N THR A 7 47.98 -41.80 23.77
CA THR A 7 46.59 -41.54 24.17
C THR A 7 45.75 -42.80 23.96
N PRO A 8 44.87 -43.17 24.90
CA PRO A 8 44.12 -44.41 24.81
C PRO A 8 42.96 -44.32 23.78
N PRO A 9 42.48 -45.45 23.23
CA PRO A 9 41.63 -45.48 22.02
C PRO A 9 40.15 -45.11 22.25
N TRP A 10 39.76 -44.76 23.47
CA TRP A 10 38.36 -44.56 23.87
C TRP A 10 37.93 -43.09 23.98
N LEU A 11 38.79 -42.14 23.59
CA LEU A 11 38.39 -40.75 23.29
C LEU A 11 37.70 -40.71 21.91
N ILE A 12 36.62 -41.46 21.79
CA ILE A 12 35.66 -41.38 20.70
C ILE A 12 34.94 -40.04 20.84
N HIS A 13 34.85 -39.33 19.72
CA HIS A 13 34.17 -38.06 19.55
C HIS A 13 32.92 -37.92 20.44
N ALA A 14 32.95 -36.97 21.37
CA ALA A 14 31.72 -36.32 21.79
C ALA A 14 31.15 -35.68 20.52
N GLY A 15 30.09 -36.28 19.97
CA GLY A 15 29.36 -35.73 18.84
C GLY A 15 29.02 -34.27 19.16
N SER A 16 29.42 -33.36 18.28
CA SER A 16 28.92 -32.00 18.29
C SER A 16 27.40 -32.06 18.33
N PRO A 17 26.71 -31.27 19.19
CA PRO A 17 25.25 -31.25 19.20
C PRO A 17 24.76 -30.94 17.78
N ASP A 18 23.74 -31.65 17.31
CA ASP A 18 23.19 -31.59 15.96
C ASP A 18 22.91 -30.13 15.52
N THR A 19 23.88 -29.49 14.89
CA THR A 19 23.81 -28.09 14.43
C THR A 19 22.80 -27.93 13.30
N SER A 20 22.53 -28.98 12.53
CA SER A 20 21.62 -28.98 11.39
C SER A 20 20.15 -28.73 11.79
N PHE A 21 19.70 -29.26 12.93
CA PHE A 21 18.33 -29.05 13.40
C PHE A 21 18.13 -27.64 13.99
N SER A 22 19.18 -27.10 14.62
CA SER A 22 19.19 -25.72 15.15
C SER A 22 19.31 -24.68 14.03
N GLU A 23 20.05 -24.96 12.95
CA GLU A 23 20.16 -24.07 11.79
C GLU A 23 18.85 -24.05 10.97
N GLY A 24 18.24 -25.22 10.73
CA GLY A 24 16.98 -25.32 10.00
C GLY A 24 15.80 -24.60 10.68
N SER A 25 15.73 -24.66 12.01
CA SER A 25 14.72 -23.94 12.78
C SER A 25 14.93 -22.41 12.76
N GLY A 26 16.19 -21.95 12.75
CA GLY A 26 16.53 -20.52 12.61
C GLY A 26 16.18 -19.94 11.23
N VAL A 27 16.42 -20.69 10.16
CA VAL A 27 16.05 -20.27 8.78
C VAL A 27 14.53 -20.20 8.64
N LEU A 28 13.80 -21.22 9.10
CA LEU A 28 12.34 -21.23 9.04
C LEU A 28 11.74 -20.06 9.83
N PHE A 29 12.25 -19.79 11.03
CA PHE A 29 11.83 -18.64 11.83
C PHE A 29 12.04 -17.31 11.08
N SER A 30 13.22 -17.12 10.49
CA SER A 30 13.56 -15.88 9.77
C SER A 30 12.72 -15.70 8.49
N LEU A 31 12.39 -16.79 7.81
CA LEU A 31 11.46 -16.78 6.68
C LEU A 31 10.06 -16.36 7.13
N ILE A 32 9.52 -16.98 8.17
CA ILE A 32 8.19 -16.64 8.72
C ILE A 32 8.17 -15.18 9.17
N LEU A 33 9.22 -14.73 9.87
CA LEU A 33 9.35 -13.34 10.28
C LEU A 33 9.33 -12.39 9.08
N SER A 34 10.08 -12.70 8.02
CA SER A 34 10.11 -11.89 6.79
C SER A 34 8.74 -11.80 6.13
N LEU A 35 7.99 -12.90 6.07
CA LEU A 35 6.64 -12.93 5.53
C LEU A 35 5.67 -12.10 6.36
N VAL A 36 5.71 -12.23 7.68
CA VAL A 36 4.87 -11.44 8.59
C VAL A 36 5.18 -9.95 8.46
N VAL A 37 6.47 -9.59 8.44
CA VAL A 37 6.90 -8.19 8.27
C VAL A 37 6.47 -7.65 6.90
N ALA A 38 6.59 -8.43 5.83
CA ALA A 38 6.10 -8.02 4.51
C ALA A 38 4.60 -7.75 4.52
N VAL A 39 3.79 -8.62 5.14
CA VAL A 39 2.34 -8.41 5.28
C VAL A 39 2.04 -7.13 6.06
N ILE A 40 2.76 -6.88 7.16
CA ILE A 40 2.61 -5.65 7.95
C ILE A 40 2.91 -4.42 7.08
N LEU A 41 4.04 -4.42 6.35
CA LEU A 41 4.41 -3.30 5.48
C LEU A 41 3.38 -3.08 4.37
N ILE A 42 2.87 -4.15 3.77
CA ILE A 42 1.79 -4.08 2.76
C ILE A 42 0.56 -3.41 3.37
N GLN A 43 0.11 -3.84 4.55
CA GLN A 43 -1.07 -3.27 5.20
C GLN A 43 -0.84 -1.81 5.63
N VAL A 44 0.35 -1.45 6.13
CA VAL A 44 0.71 -0.05 6.43
C VAL A 44 0.59 0.82 5.17
N ALA A 45 1.14 0.38 4.04
CA ALA A 45 1.04 1.11 2.77
C ALA A 45 -0.42 1.20 2.29
N VAL A 46 -1.16 0.09 2.31
CA VAL A 46 -2.58 0.04 1.94
C VAL A 46 -3.42 1.01 2.77
N PHE A 47 -3.33 0.95 4.09
CA PHE A 47 -4.09 1.83 4.98
C PHE A 47 -3.68 3.30 4.85
N SER A 48 -2.39 3.57 4.61
CA SER A 48 -1.94 4.93 4.35
C SER A 48 -2.47 5.46 3.02
N THR A 49 -2.48 4.63 1.97
CA THR A 49 -3.02 5.03 0.66
C THR A 49 -4.52 5.27 0.73
N THR A 50 -5.31 4.35 1.29
CA THR A 50 -6.77 4.51 1.36
C THR A 50 -7.18 5.67 2.27
N ILE A 51 -6.65 5.76 3.50
CA ILE A 51 -7.09 6.78 4.46
C ILE A 51 -6.56 8.16 4.09
N TYR A 52 -5.27 8.26 3.75
CA TYR A 52 -4.62 9.54 3.50
C TYR A 52 -4.67 9.96 2.03
N LEU A 53 -4.01 9.25 1.11
CA LEU A 53 -3.93 9.69 -0.29
C LEU A 53 -5.31 9.75 -0.93
N HIS A 54 -6.08 8.68 -0.78
CA HIS A 54 -7.34 8.52 -1.49
C HIS A 54 -8.48 9.32 -0.83
N ARG A 55 -8.86 8.97 0.39
CA ARG A 55 -10.03 9.57 1.06
C ARG A 55 -9.75 11.01 1.53
N THR A 56 -8.57 11.28 2.08
CA THR A 56 -8.26 12.61 2.64
C THR A 56 -7.78 13.59 1.57
N ALA A 57 -6.64 13.30 0.92
CA ALA A 57 -5.97 14.25 0.04
C ALA A 57 -6.70 14.41 -1.31
N THR A 58 -7.11 13.30 -1.94
CA THR A 58 -7.77 13.36 -3.23
C THR A 58 -9.22 13.81 -3.11
N HIS A 59 -10.04 13.11 -2.31
CA HIS A 59 -11.49 13.29 -2.32
C HIS A 59 -12.06 14.17 -1.20
N ARG A 60 -11.24 14.56 -0.22
CA ARG A 60 -11.68 15.35 0.94
C ARG A 60 -12.88 14.72 1.65
N ALA A 61 -12.91 13.39 1.69
CA ALA A 61 -13.94 12.59 2.35
C ALA A 61 -13.84 12.66 3.89
N LEU A 62 -12.64 12.99 4.38
CA LEU A 62 -12.38 13.34 5.76
C LEU A 62 -11.22 14.35 5.82
N THR A 63 -11.14 15.09 6.92
CA THR A 63 -9.99 15.92 7.28
C THR A 63 -9.26 15.28 8.44
N LEU A 64 -7.96 15.04 8.32
CA LEU A 64 -7.12 14.47 9.37
C LEU A 64 -6.42 15.55 10.19
N HIS A 65 -6.15 15.24 11.46
CA HIS A 65 -5.24 16.02 12.28
C HIS A 65 -3.84 16.06 11.64
N PRO A 66 -3.13 17.20 11.64
CA PRO A 66 -1.84 17.34 10.93
C PRO A 66 -0.80 16.29 11.29
N ALA A 67 -0.71 15.90 12.57
CA ALA A 67 0.22 14.84 13.01
C ALA A 67 -0.09 13.46 12.39
N VAL A 68 -1.38 13.13 12.24
CA VAL A 68 -1.81 11.87 11.64
C VAL A 68 -1.57 11.91 10.12
N ALA A 69 -1.87 13.03 9.47
CA ALA A 69 -1.55 13.23 8.05
C ALA A 69 -0.05 13.11 7.79
N TRP A 70 0.79 13.69 8.65
CA TRP A 70 2.25 13.57 8.56
C TRP A 70 2.71 12.12 8.74
N ALA A 71 2.15 11.38 9.71
CA ALA A 71 2.50 9.98 9.93
C ALA A 71 2.18 9.11 8.70
N PHE A 72 1.02 9.32 8.06
CA PHE A 72 0.68 8.61 6.83
C PHE A 72 1.60 8.98 5.65
N ARG A 73 1.93 10.27 5.48
CA ARG A 73 2.90 10.71 4.46
C ARG A 73 4.26 10.06 4.66
N CYS A 74 4.76 10.05 5.89
CA CYS A 74 6.03 9.42 6.24
C CYS A 74 6.01 7.91 5.97
N ALA A 75 4.94 7.22 6.39
CA ALA A 75 4.75 5.80 6.13
C ALA A 75 4.75 5.49 4.62
N LEU A 76 4.02 6.27 3.82
CA LEU A 76 4.00 6.13 2.36
C LEU A 76 5.37 6.37 1.75
N TRP A 77 6.07 7.41 2.19
CA TRP A 77 7.39 7.75 1.67
C TRP A 77 8.39 6.61 1.88
N ILE A 78 8.45 6.03 3.09
CA ILE A 78 9.41 4.95 3.38
C ILE A 78 9.01 3.59 2.81
N THR A 79 7.71 3.34 2.58
CA THR A 79 7.23 2.04 2.08
C THR A 79 7.05 2.01 0.56
N THR A 80 6.66 3.13 -0.05
CA THR A 80 6.26 3.20 -1.47
C THR A 80 6.96 4.29 -2.27
N GLY A 81 7.54 5.30 -1.61
CA GLY A 81 8.15 6.45 -2.28
C GLY A 81 7.14 7.38 -2.98
N LEU A 82 5.84 7.22 -2.73
CA LEU A 82 4.80 8.02 -3.36
C LEU A 82 4.78 9.45 -2.84
N ALA A 83 4.76 10.41 -3.76
CA ALA A 83 4.50 11.81 -3.45
C ALA A 83 2.99 12.11 -3.50
N THR A 84 2.51 12.86 -2.51
CA THR A 84 1.08 13.15 -2.36
C THR A 84 0.51 13.87 -3.58
N LYS A 85 1.22 14.91 -4.06
CA LYS A 85 0.75 15.77 -5.14
C LYS A 85 0.65 15.02 -6.47
N GLU A 86 1.64 14.19 -6.77
CA GLU A 86 1.66 13.31 -7.94
C GLU A 86 0.50 12.30 -7.90
N TRP A 87 0.33 11.61 -6.78
CA TRP A 87 -0.74 10.62 -6.63
C TRP A 87 -2.12 11.24 -6.76
N VAL A 88 -2.36 12.38 -6.09
CA VAL A 88 -3.62 13.12 -6.17
C VAL A 88 -3.92 13.55 -7.61
N ALA A 89 -2.92 14.05 -8.34
CA ALA A 89 -3.11 14.52 -9.71
C ALA A 89 -3.55 13.38 -10.64
N VAL A 90 -2.83 12.26 -10.62
CA VAL A 90 -3.15 11.10 -11.47
C VAL A 90 -4.51 10.51 -11.10
N HIS A 91 -4.80 10.35 -9.80
CA HIS A 91 -6.08 9.79 -9.35
C HIS A 91 -7.28 10.67 -9.69
N ARG A 92 -7.14 12.00 -9.59
CA ARG A 92 -8.19 12.94 -10.01
C ARG A 92 -8.36 12.98 -11.51
N LYS A 93 -7.29 12.82 -12.29
CA LYS A 93 -7.39 12.67 -13.75
C LYS A 93 -8.15 11.40 -14.12
N HIS A 94 -7.86 10.27 -13.46
CA HIS A 94 -8.64 9.04 -13.60
C HIS A 94 -10.13 9.29 -13.34
N HIS A 95 -10.49 9.85 -12.19
CA HIS A 95 -11.90 10.17 -11.90
C HIS A 95 -12.57 11.14 -12.89
N ALA A 96 -11.80 12.01 -13.55
CA ALA A 96 -12.33 12.95 -14.52
C ALA A 96 -12.60 12.31 -15.89
N PHE A 97 -11.96 11.19 -16.20
CA PHE A 97 -12.03 10.50 -17.48
C PHE A 97 -12.22 8.99 -17.31
N THR A 98 -12.92 8.55 -16.25
CA THR A 98 -12.99 7.12 -15.89
C THR A 98 -13.45 6.29 -17.09
N ASP A 99 -12.58 5.40 -17.56
CA ASP A 99 -12.82 4.55 -18.75
C ASP A 99 -13.15 5.30 -20.05
N GLU A 100 -12.75 6.57 -20.13
CA GLU A 100 -12.83 7.43 -21.32
C GLU A 100 -11.45 7.91 -21.76
N GLU A 101 -11.36 8.44 -22.99
CA GLU A 101 -10.11 8.95 -23.53
C GLU A 101 -9.52 10.01 -22.59
N GLY A 102 -8.29 9.80 -22.15
CA GLY A 102 -7.64 10.61 -21.12
C GLY A 102 -7.51 9.93 -19.75
N ASP A 103 -8.16 8.78 -19.51
CA ASP A 103 -7.88 7.96 -18.32
C ASP A 103 -6.41 7.51 -18.31
N PRO A 104 -5.62 7.77 -17.26
CA PRO A 104 -4.25 7.31 -17.17
C PRO A 104 -4.10 5.79 -17.17
N HIS A 105 -5.12 5.02 -16.78
CA HIS A 105 -5.00 3.56 -16.61
C HIS A 105 -6.33 2.80 -16.80
N SER A 106 -7.12 3.16 -17.81
CA SER A 106 -8.34 2.40 -18.13
C SER A 106 -8.01 1.03 -18.74
N PRO A 107 -8.43 -0.09 -18.13
CA PRO A 107 -8.28 -1.41 -18.73
C PRO A 107 -9.23 -1.63 -19.92
N GLN A 108 -10.29 -0.82 -20.05
CA GLN A 108 -11.22 -0.89 -21.19
C GLN A 108 -10.57 -0.34 -22.46
N LEU A 109 -9.77 0.72 -22.33
CA LEU A 109 -9.07 1.36 -23.46
C LEU A 109 -7.71 0.73 -23.74
N MET A 110 -6.95 0.39 -22.70
CA MET A 110 -5.56 -0.09 -22.83
C MET A 110 -5.43 -1.61 -22.82
N GLY A 111 -6.51 -2.32 -22.50
CA GLY A 111 -6.54 -3.75 -22.26
C GLY A 111 -6.18 -4.13 -20.82
N PHE A 112 -6.91 -5.10 -20.27
CA PHE A 112 -6.78 -5.55 -18.88
C PHE A 112 -5.33 -5.85 -18.46
N TRP A 113 -4.59 -6.64 -19.25
CA TRP A 113 -3.23 -7.03 -18.88
C TRP A 113 -2.22 -5.87 -18.92
N SER A 114 -2.45 -4.88 -19.78
CA SER A 114 -1.63 -3.66 -19.82
C SER A 114 -1.73 -2.90 -18.51
N VAL A 115 -2.94 -2.78 -17.96
CA VAL A 115 -3.16 -2.12 -16.67
C VAL A 115 -2.75 -3.02 -15.51
N GLN A 116 -3.17 -4.28 -15.48
CA GLN A 116 -2.90 -5.18 -14.36
C GLN A 116 -1.39 -5.41 -14.11
N LEU A 117 -0.59 -5.54 -15.18
CA LEU A 117 0.86 -5.72 -15.07
C LEU A 117 1.65 -4.41 -15.17
N GLY A 118 1.07 -3.39 -15.82
CA GLY A 118 1.77 -2.15 -16.16
C GLY A 118 1.27 -0.89 -15.45
N ASN A 119 0.33 -0.99 -14.50
CA ASN A 119 -0.29 0.16 -13.81
C ASN A 119 0.74 1.18 -13.30
N VAL A 120 1.85 0.70 -12.72
CA VAL A 120 2.91 1.58 -12.20
C VAL A 120 3.58 2.41 -13.31
N PHE A 121 3.76 1.85 -14.51
CA PHE A 121 4.38 2.57 -15.62
C PHE A 121 3.46 3.64 -16.18
N HIS A 122 2.16 3.33 -16.29
CA HIS A 122 1.13 4.30 -16.65
C HIS A 122 1.04 5.44 -15.62
N TYR A 123 1.03 5.10 -14.34
CA TYR A 123 1.08 6.06 -13.24
C TYR A 123 2.32 6.96 -13.32
N VAL A 124 3.52 6.39 -13.43
CA VAL A 124 4.78 7.17 -13.46
C VAL A 124 4.85 8.09 -14.68
N LYS A 125 4.35 7.64 -15.84
CA LYS A 125 4.29 8.47 -17.05
C LYS A 125 3.45 9.72 -16.81
N GLU A 126 2.28 9.55 -16.19
CA GLU A 126 1.33 10.64 -15.96
C GLU A 126 1.75 11.55 -14.79
N ALA A 127 2.33 10.98 -13.74
CA ALA A 127 2.89 11.73 -12.60
C ALA A 127 4.03 12.67 -13.02
N LYS A 128 4.79 12.32 -14.05
CA LYS A 128 5.87 13.15 -14.61
C LYS A 128 5.38 14.30 -15.50
N ASN A 129 4.09 14.36 -15.81
CA ASN A 129 3.54 15.42 -16.66
C ASN A 129 3.18 16.66 -15.81
N PRO A 130 3.91 17.79 -15.94
CA PRO A 130 3.66 18.98 -15.13
C PRO A 130 2.27 19.58 -15.37
N ASP A 131 1.71 19.45 -16.57
CA ASP A 131 0.37 19.96 -16.89
C ASP A 131 -0.71 19.18 -16.13
N VAL A 132 -0.49 17.87 -15.92
CA VAL A 132 -1.38 17.03 -15.11
C VAL A 132 -1.30 17.46 -13.65
N ILE A 133 -0.09 17.68 -13.13
CA ILE A 133 0.10 18.14 -11.74
C ILE A 133 -0.57 19.50 -11.51
N GLU A 134 -0.33 20.47 -12.39
CA GLU A 134 -0.88 21.82 -12.27
C GLU A 134 -2.41 21.83 -12.45
N ARG A 135 -2.95 20.99 -13.34
CA ARG A 135 -4.40 20.95 -13.56
C ARG A 135 -5.16 20.25 -12.44
N TYR A 136 -4.64 19.11 -11.96
CA TYR A 136 -5.41 18.21 -11.09
C TYR A 136 -5.00 18.26 -9.61
N ALA A 137 -3.84 18.82 -9.27
CA ALA A 137 -3.37 18.89 -7.88
C ALA A 137 -2.89 20.30 -7.45
N ARG A 138 -3.33 21.37 -8.12
CA ARG A 138 -2.98 22.76 -7.77
C ARG A 138 -3.28 23.14 -6.32
N ASP A 139 -4.39 22.62 -5.78
CA ASP A 139 -4.84 22.87 -4.40
C ASP A 139 -4.02 22.11 -3.35
N ILE A 140 -3.21 21.13 -3.76
CA ILE A 140 -2.32 20.40 -2.86
C ILE A 140 -1.10 21.25 -2.59
N LYS A 141 -1.11 21.89 -1.42
CA LYS A 141 0.00 22.70 -0.92
C LYS A 141 1.07 21.82 -0.30
N GLU A 142 2.29 21.99 -0.77
CA GLU A 142 3.47 21.31 -0.24
C GLU A 142 4.05 22.10 0.92
N ASP A 143 4.39 21.41 2.01
CA ASP A 143 5.09 21.98 3.14
C ASP A 143 6.61 21.73 3.05
N TRP A 144 7.33 22.07 4.12
CA TRP A 144 8.78 21.86 4.17
C TRP A 144 9.17 20.37 4.07
N TRP A 145 8.39 19.47 4.66
CA TRP A 145 8.65 18.03 4.63
C TRP A 145 8.45 17.45 3.23
N ASP A 146 7.44 17.92 2.49
CA ASP A 146 7.24 17.52 1.09
C ASP A 146 8.44 17.91 0.24
N ARG A 147 8.82 19.20 0.30
CA ARG A 147 9.94 19.75 -0.48
C ARG A 147 11.29 19.15 -0.14
N THR A 148 11.51 18.77 1.12
CA THR A 148 12.81 18.29 1.60
C THR A 148 12.92 16.77 1.52
N PHE A 149 11.85 16.04 1.83
CA PHE A 149 11.87 14.58 1.98
C PHE A 149 10.84 13.89 1.09
N PHE A 150 9.54 14.14 1.29
CA PHE A 150 8.52 13.23 0.77
C PHE A 150 8.37 13.24 -0.76
N ASN A 151 8.78 14.32 -1.44
CA ASN A 151 8.84 14.34 -2.90
C ASN A 151 10.09 13.63 -3.46
N HIS A 152 11.06 13.28 -2.61
CA HIS A 152 12.22 12.49 -2.98
C HIS A 152 11.96 11.01 -2.68
N GLY A 153 11.04 10.41 -3.43
CA GLY A 153 10.53 9.06 -3.19
C GLY A 153 11.61 7.98 -3.07
N LEU A 154 12.65 8.06 -3.91
CA LEU A 154 13.76 7.11 -3.89
C LEU A 154 14.51 7.12 -2.55
N TYR A 155 14.68 8.29 -1.92
CA TYR A 155 15.37 8.39 -0.62
C TYR A 155 14.56 7.72 0.49
N GLY A 156 13.23 7.85 0.45
CA GLY A 156 12.33 7.17 1.38
C GLY A 156 12.40 5.66 1.23
N LEU A 157 12.24 5.17 0.00
CA LEU A 157 12.29 3.74 -0.32
C LEU A 157 13.63 3.10 0.07
N VAL A 158 14.75 3.73 -0.32
CA VAL A 158 16.09 3.23 0.01
C VAL A 158 16.31 3.29 1.52
N GLY A 159 15.96 4.39 2.18
CA GLY A 159 16.08 4.54 3.63
C GLY A 159 15.25 3.52 4.41
N GLY A 160 13.99 3.31 4.01
CA GLY A 160 13.09 2.33 4.61
C GLY A 160 13.60 0.89 4.42
N THR A 161 14.10 0.57 3.23
CA THR A 161 14.68 -0.76 2.94
C THR A 161 15.95 -1.01 3.75
N ILE A 162 16.83 0.00 3.85
CA ILE A 162 18.04 -0.08 4.67
C ILE A 162 17.67 -0.27 6.14
N ALA A 163 16.73 0.51 6.68
CA ALA A 163 16.27 0.38 8.06
C ALA A 163 15.70 -1.03 8.32
N LEU A 164 14.90 -1.56 7.40
CA LEU A 164 14.38 -2.93 7.49
C LEU A 164 15.50 -3.98 7.52
N CYS A 165 16.50 -3.86 6.63
CA CYS A 165 17.66 -4.74 6.59
C CYS A 165 18.49 -4.68 7.88
N PHE A 166 18.58 -3.52 8.53
CA PHE A 166 19.23 -3.40 9.84
C PHE A 166 18.47 -4.13 10.95
N VAL A 167 17.14 -4.15 10.89
CA VAL A 167 16.31 -4.75 11.95
C VAL A 167 16.25 -6.27 11.85
N ILE A 168 16.09 -6.84 10.65
CA ILE A 168 15.89 -8.29 10.47
C ILE A 168 17.01 -8.99 9.69
N GLY A 169 18.09 -8.28 9.37
CA GLY A 169 19.23 -8.77 8.60
C GLY A 169 19.08 -8.53 7.10
N LEU A 170 20.22 -8.40 6.39
CA LEU A 170 20.25 -7.96 5.00
C LEU A 170 19.42 -8.85 4.06
N GLY A 171 19.64 -10.16 4.06
CA GLY A 171 18.92 -11.08 3.15
C GLY A 171 17.42 -11.13 3.41
N TRP A 172 17.03 -11.24 4.69
CA TRP A 172 15.63 -11.30 5.12
C TRP A 172 14.89 -9.97 4.96
N GLY A 173 15.59 -8.85 5.19
CA GLY A 173 15.09 -7.50 4.95
C GLY A 173 14.81 -7.24 3.46
N LEU A 174 15.75 -7.62 2.58
CA LEU A 174 15.55 -7.52 1.14
C LEU A 174 14.43 -8.44 0.64
N LEU A 175 14.30 -9.65 1.19
CA LEU A 175 13.18 -10.54 0.88
C LEU A 175 11.84 -9.91 1.26
N ALA A 176 11.71 -9.40 2.48
CA ALA A 176 10.49 -8.76 2.95
C ALA A 176 10.15 -7.49 2.13
N ALA A 177 11.15 -6.66 1.81
CA ALA A 177 10.99 -5.48 0.96
C ALA A 177 10.55 -5.85 -0.46
N GLY A 178 11.15 -6.90 -1.05
CA GLY A 178 10.80 -7.39 -2.39
C GLY A 178 9.37 -7.93 -2.45
N ILE A 179 8.96 -8.74 -1.47
CA ILE A 179 7.58 -9.23 -1.35
C ILE A 179 6.62 -8.07 -1.20
N HIS A 180 6.91 -7.12 -0.32
CA HIS A 180 6.11 -5.91 -0.14
C HIS A 180 5.94 -5.15 -1.46
N ALA A 181 7.04 -4.85 -2.17
CA ALA A 181 7.02 -4.09 -3.41
C ALA A 181 6.18 -4.80 -4.49
N VAL A 182 6.39 -6.10 -4.70
CA VAL A 182 5.64 -6.88 -5.69
C VAL A 182 4.14 -6.90 -5.35
N MET A 183 3.81 -7.25 -4.11
CA MET A 183 2.42 -7.41 -3.69
C MET A 183 1.67 -6.07 -3.66
N TYR A 184 2.30 -5.00 -3.20
CA TYR A 184 1.66 -3.69 -3.15
C TYR A 184 1.49 -3.10 -4.56
N VAL A 185 2.56 -3.05 -5.36
CA VAL A 185 2.59 -2.34 -6.66
C VAL A 185 1.90 -3.14 -7.76
N PHE A 186 2.27 -4.41 -7.91
CA PHE A 186 1.89 -5.22 -9.08
C PHE A 186 0.71 -6.15 -8.84
N VAL A 187 0.31 -6.36 -7.57
CA VAL A 187 -0.87 -7.16 -7.23
C VAL A 187 -2.00 -6.30 -6.73
N LEU A 188 -1.87 -5.66 -5.56
CA LEU A 188 -2.99 -4.98 -4.91
C LEU A 188 -3.36 -3.65 -5.60
N SER A 189 -2.41 -2.73 -5.77
CA SER A 189 -2.68 -1.41 -6.37
C SER A 189 -3.16 -1.54 -7.82
N SER A 190 -2.50 -2.36 -8.63
CA SER A 190 -2.91 -2.63 -10.01
C SER A 190 -4.26 -3.34 -10.10
N SER A 191 -4.62 -4.20 -9.15
CA SER A 191 -5.93 -4.86 -9.14
C SER A 191 -7.08 -3.89 -8.92
N ILE A 192 -6.88 -2.76 -8.23
CA ILE A 192 -7.93 -1.74 -8.11
C ILE A 192 -8.24 -1.16 -9.49
N ASN A 193 -7.23 -0.76 -10.25
CA ASN A 193 -7.44 -0.15 -11.57
C ASN A 193 -7.76 -1.21 -12.65
N GLY A 194 -7.23 -2.42 -12.53
CA GLY A 194 -7.46 -3.53 -13.45
C GLY A 194 -8.75 -4.29 -13.15
N LEU A 195 -8.80 -5.05 -12.05
CA LEU A 195 -9.91 -5.94 -11.74
C LEU A 195 -11.20 -5.17 -11.45
N CYS A 196 -11.16 -4.10 -10.66
CA CYS A 196 -12.40 -3.37 -10.35
C CYS A 196 -12.98 -2.61 -11.55
N HIS A 197 -12.24 -2.39 -12.64
CA HIS A 197 -12.79 -1.84 -13.89
C HIS A 197 -13.11 -2.92 -14.94
N ALA A 198 -12.84 -4.19 -14.64
CA ALA A 198 -13.06 -5.31 -15.56
C ALA A 198 -14.18 -6.25 -15.10
N VAL A 199 -14.28 -6.57 -13.81
CA VAL A 199 -15.20 -7.61 -13.30
C VAL A 199 -15.63 -7.37 -11.86
N GLY A 200 -16.92 -7.58 -11.61
CA GLY A 200 -17.52 -7.53 -10.28
C GLY A 200 -19.00 -7.18 -10.34
N TYR A 201 -19.59 -6.93 -9.18
CA TYR A 201 -20.99 -6.48 -9.08
C TYR A 201 -21.08 -4.96 -8.95
N LYS A 202 -22.25 -4.39 -9.20
CA LYS A 202 -22.50 -2.95 -9.13
C LYS A 202 -23.66 -2.64 -8.18
N ASN A 203 -23.53 -1.53 -7.49
CA ASN A 203 -24.56 -0.88 -6.68
C ASN A 203 -25.03 0.43 -7.30
N PHE A 204 -24.15 1.12 -8.03
CA PHE A 204 -24.40 2.41 -8.68
C PHE A 204 -24.05 2.34 -10.16
N ASP A 205 -24.64 3.25 -10.94
CA ASP A 205 -24.45 3.31 -12.38
C ASP A 205 -23.15 4.06 -12.75
N ASN A 206 -22.06 3.32 -12.83
CA ASN A 206 -20.76 3.74 -13.35
C ASN A 206 -20.01 2.53 -13.93
N THR A 207 -18.87 2.75 -14.57
CA THR A 207 -18.11 1.70 -15.26
C THR A 207 -17.41 0.74 -14.29
N ALA A 208 -16.94 1.22 -13.14
CA ALA A 208 -16.30 0.43 -12.10
C ALA A 208 -17.24 -0.63 -11.46
N THR A 209 -16.64 -1.58 -10.76
CA THR A 209 -17.28 -2.73 -10.10
C THR A 209 -16.72 -2.96 -8.71
N ASN A 210 -17.48 -3.64 -7.85
CA ASN A 210 -17.09 -4.00 -6.50
C ASN A 210 -16.56 -5.45 -6.45
N LEU A 211 -15.47 -5.65 -5.70
CA LEU A 211 -14.87 -6.95 -5.40
C LEU A 211 -14.64 -7.07 -3.89
N ARG A 212 -15.48 -7.85 -3.20
CA ARG A 212 -15.45 -7.97 -1.73
C ARG A 212 -14.14 -8.50 -1.20
N PHE A 213 -13.60 -9.54 -1.84
CA PHE A 213 -12.33 -10.12 -1.40
C PHE A 213 -11.18 -9.13 -1.56
N LEU A 214 -11.15 -8.39 -2.68
CA LEU A 214 -10.15 -7.35 -2.88
C LEU A 214 -10.30 -6.23 -1.85
N ALA A 215 -11.53 -5.80 -1.56
CA ALA A 215 -11.81 -4.79 -0.53
C ALA A 215 -11.28 -5.18 0.85
N LEU A 216 -11.34 -6.46 1.23
CA LEU A 216 -10.76 -6.94 2.48
C LEU A 216 -9.24 -6.76 2.52
N LEU A 217 -8.55 -6.99 1.41
CA LEU A 217 -7.09 -6.90 1.31
C LEU A 217 -6.59 -5.46 1.14
N THR A 218 -7.41 -4.59 0.56
CA THR A 218 -7.03 -3.22 0.16
C THR A 218 -7.65 -2.15 1.05
N GLY A 219 -8.05 -2.48 2.28
CA GLY A 219 -8.57 -1.48 3.20
C GLY A 219 -9.90 -0.85 2.74
N GLY A 220 -10.64 -1.52 1.85
CA GLY A 220 -11.95 -1.09 1.36
C GLY A 220 -11.93 -0.63 -0.10
N GLU A 221 -10.77 -0.39 -0.70
CA GLU A 221 -10.62 0.15 -2.07
C GLU A 221 -11.30 -0.71 -3.14
N GLY A 222 -11.42 -2.02 -2.91
CA GLY A 222 -12.12 -2.94 -3.80
C GLY A 222 -13.64 -2.71 -3.89
N LEU A 223 -14.23 -1.89 -3.03
CA LEU A 223 -15.61 -1.40 -3.17
C LEU A 223 -15.65 -0.21 -4.13
N HIS A 224 -15.08 -0.41 -5.32
CA HIS A 224 -14.71 0.64 -6.25
C HIS A 224 -15.90 1.27 -6.95
N ASN A 225 -16.93 0.49 -7.29
CA ASN A 225 -18.18 1.03 -7.84
C ASN A 225 -18.89 1.94 -6.85
N ASN A 226 -18.86 1.62 -5.55
CA ASN A 226 -19.40 2.49 -4.51
C ASN A 226 -18.63 3.80 -4.42
N HIS A 227 -17.30 3.68 -4.42
CA HIS A 227 -16.40 4.82 -4.40
C HIS A 227 -16.61 5.75 -5.60
N HIS A 228 -16.65 5.23 -6.82
CA HIS A 228 -16.93 6.03 -8.02
C HIS A 228 -18.32 6.69 -8.01
N GLY A 229 -19.31 6.05 -7.37
CA GLY A 229 -20.64 6.65 -7.17
C GLY A 229 -20.64 7.79 -6.15
N TYR A 230 -19.87 7.66 -5.06
CA TYR A 230 -19.81 8.64 -3.97
C TYR A 230 -18.37 8.91 -3.51
N PRO A 231 -17.54 9.59 -4.33
CA PRO A 231 -16.09 9.69 -4.07
C PRO A 231 -15.75 10.40 -2.77
N ARG A 232 -16.63 11.30 -2.31
CA ARG A 232 -16.48 12.06 -1.07
C ARG A 232 -16.95 11.31 0.19
N SER A 233 -17.42 10.08 0.07
CA SER A 233 -17.81 9.29 1.24
C SER A 233 -16.57 8.75 1.96
N PRO A 234 -16.42 8.94 3.28
CA PRO A 234 -15.31 8.35 4.04
C PRO A 234 -15.49 6.84 4.32
N LYS A 235 -16.68 6.30 4.05
CA LYS A 235 -17.04 4.88 4.16
C LYS A 235 -17.39 4.38 2.77
N PHE A 236 -16.65 3.39 2.27
CA PHE A 236 -16.88 2.84 0.93
C PHE A 236 -17.93 1.73 0.90
N SER A 237 -18.24 1.10 2.04
CA SER A 237 -19.33 0.13 2.11
C SER A 237 -20.70 0.80 2.11
N TRP A 238 -21.58 0.27 1.26
CA TRP A 238 -22.98 0.65 1.12
C TRP A 238 -23.90 -0.44 1.67
N ARG A 239 -23.67 -1.70 1.27
CA ARG A 239 -24.47 -2.84 1.74
C ARG A 239 -23.93 -3.38 3.05
N THR A 240 -24.80 -3.95 3.88
CA THR A 240 -24.42 -4.62 5.14
C THR A 240 -23.48 -5.82 4.95
N SER A 241 -23.48 -6.43 3.76
CA SER A 241 -22.59 -7.53 3.38
C SER A 241 -21.22 -7.07 2.85
N GLU A 242 -20.98 -5.76 2.80
CA GLU A 242 -19.72 -5.17 2.37
C GLU A 242 -18.89 -4.75 3.58
N ILE A 243 -17.61 -5.15 3.57
CA ILE A 243 -16.67 -4.82 4.63
C ILE A 243 -15.69 -3.77 4.10
N ASP A 244 -15.59 -2.66 4.81
CA ASP A 244 -14.59 -1.60 4.60
C ASP A 244 -13.63 -1.60 5.81
N PRO A 245 -12.49 -2.30 5.72
CA PRO A 245 -11.56 -2.42 6.84
C PRO A 245 -10.98 -1.09 7.35
N ALA A 246 -10.92 -0.05 6.52
CA ALA A 246 -10.42 1.26 6.96
C ALA A 246 -11.48 2.07 7.71
N TRP A 247 -12.76 1.76 7.57
CA TRP A 247 -13.84 2.47 8.27
C TRP A 247 -13.75 2.37 9.81
N PRO A 248 -13.52 1.20 10.44
CA PRO A 248 -13.27 1.12 11.88
C PRO A 248 -12.09 1.99 12.35
N ILE A 249 -11.00 2.05 11.58
CA ILE A 249 -9.83 2.88 11.90
C ILE A 249 -10.20 4.35 11.82
N ILE A 250 -10.91 4.77 10.77
CA ILE A 250 -11.42 6.14 10.63
C ILE A 250 -12.34 6.49 11.81
N LYS A 251 -13.27 5.61 12.20
CA LYS A 251 -14.13 5.83 13.38
C LYS A 251 -13.33 6.02 14.66
N LEU A 252 -12.26 5.25 14.86
CA LEU A 252 -11.36 5.44 16.00
C LEU A 252 -10.68 6.81 15.96
N LEU A 253 -10.15 7.22 14.80
CA LEU A 253 -9.57 8.56 14.64
C LEU A 253 -10.60 9.67 14.92
N ILE A 254 -11.84 9.49 14.49
CA ILE A 254 -12.94 10.43 14.76
C ILE A 254 -13.22 10.50 16.26
N ALA A 255 -13.34 9.36 16.94
CA ALA A 255 -13.58 9.28 18.38
C ALA A 255 -12.46 9.96 19.19
N LEU A 256 -11.21 9.85 18.71
CA LEU A 256 -10.04 10.52 19.29
C LEU A 256 -9.90 11.99 18.88
N LYS A 257 -10.85 12.56 18.13
CA LYS A 257 -10.80 13.93 17.58
C LYS A 257 -9.60 14.19 16.65
N LEU A 258 -9.07 13.12 16.06
CA LEU A 258 -7.96 13.14 15.10
C LEU A 258 -8.44 13.12 13.64
N ALA A 259 -9.74 12.97 13.41
CA ALA A 259 -10.35 13.06 12.09
C ALA A 259 -11.75 13.69 12.17
N LYS A 260 -12.14 14.40 11.10
CA LYS A 260 -13.51 14.90 10.89
C LYS A 260 -14.04 14.36 9.56
N PRO A 261 -15.08 13.52 9.56
CA PRO A 261 -15.63 12.98 8.32
C PRO A 261 -16.46 14.02 7.57
N TYR A 262 -16.64 13.81 6.27
CA TYR A 262 -17.73 14.41 5.49
C TYR A 262 -19.03 13.63 5.74
N LYS A 263 -19.84 13.39 4.71
CA LYS A 263 -21.04 12.54 4.76
C LYS A 263 -20.76 11.19 4.15
N THR A 264 -21.27 10.14 4.77
CA THR A 264 -21.30 8.78 4.25
C THR A 264 -22.33 8.65 3.12
N ILE A 265 -22.26 7.57 2.33
CA ILE A 265 -23.22 7.27 1.26
C ILE A 265 -24.67 7.29 1.80
N GLU A 266 -24.90 6.67 2.97
CA GLU A 266 -26.20 6.63 3.65
C GLU A 266 -26.72 8.03 3.99
N GLU A 267 -25.87 8.94 4.47
CA GLU A 267 -26.26 10.31 4.82
C GLU A 267 -26.46 11.23 3.60
N VAL A 268 -25.94 10.85 2.42
CA VAL A 268 -26.16 11.59 1.17
C VAL A 268 -27.38 11.08 0.43
N ALA A 269 -27.66 9.78 0.52
CA ALA A 269 -28.78 9.12 -0.15
C ALA A 269 -30.11 9.17 0.63
N ALA A 270 -30.07 9.51 1.93
CA ALA A 270 -31.24 9.74 2.79
C ALA A 270 -31.80 11.16 2.63
#